data_AF-A0A914RNF7-F1
#
_entry.id   AF-A0A914RNF7-F1
#
_cell.length_a   1.000
_cell.length_b   1.000
_cell.length_c   1.000
_cell.angle_alpha   90.00
_cell.angle_beta   90.00
_cell.angle_gamma   90.00
#
_symmetry.space_group_name_H-M   'P 1'
#
loop_
_entity.id
_entity.type
_entity.pdbx_description
1 polymer ?
#
loop_
_entity_poly.entity_id
_entity_poly.type
_entity_poly.pdbx_seq_one_letter_code
_entity_poly.pdbx_strand_id
1 'polypeptide(L)'
;MLAAPLRALTTVPETQAVSMKRAPEERNDPACGDVPSDCYLSELYAQISELLTKKASDRPVVQEVKVVILDCWTPLKYGWVYVHVLFADEAEDPAAVPVFWVSKWVDYSDKYGLGYQLCDNSVGVVFNDNTKLVLDAAGEQVQYTERDNSEQYYTISVYPKELTKKMTLLAYFRNYMNEHLQKTGANMAVREGDELARLPCLRTWFRTRSAIVLHMSNGTLQINFFQDHTKLIVCPLICAATYIDPERNFHVYRFDLIDKFGCPRDVL
;
A
#
# COMPACT_ATOMS: atom_id res chain seq x y z
N MET A 1 32.15 1.83 54.68
CA MET A 1 31.09 0.91 55.14
C MET A 1 29.90 1.12 54.21
N LEU A 2 29.34 0.17 53.47
CA LEU A 2 29.44 -1.28 53.43
C LEU A 2 29.25 -1.70 51.96
N ALA A 3 30.20 -2.48 51.43
CA ALA A 3 30.05 -3.17 50.16
C ALA A 3 29.16 -4.40 50.35
N ALA A 4 28.22 -4.64 49.43
CA ALA A 4 27.50 -5.91 49.33
C ALA A 4 28.16 -6.79 48.24
N PRO A 5 28.23 -8.12 48.41
CA PRO A 5 29.13 -8.96 47.64
C PRO A 5 28.54 -9.42 46.30
N LEU A 6 29.41 -9.60 45.31
CA LEU A 6 29.14 -10.40 44.11
C LEU A 6 28.76 -11.84 44.51
N ARG A 7 27.65 -12.34 43.97
CA ARG A 7 27.28 -13.76 44.07
C ARG A 7 27.49 -14.42 42.71
N ALA A 8 28.35 -15.44 42.70
CA ALA A 8 28.69 -16.24 41.54
C ALA A 8 27.55 -17.17 41.11
N LEU A 9 27.47 -17.40 39.81
CA LEU A 9 26.58 -18.35 39.14
C LEU A 9 26.87 -19.78 39.62
N THR A 10 25.81 -20.53 39.96
CA THR A 10 25.89 -21.96 40.23
C THR A 10 25.24 -22.73 39.08
N THR A 11 25.97 -23.73 38.58
CA THR A 11 25.56 -24.69 37.55
C THR A 11 24.66 -25.77 38.15
N VAL A 12 23.69 -26.25 37.38
CA VAL A 12 22.80 -27.38 37.72
C VAL A 12 22.71 -28.31 36.49
N PRO A 13 22.66 -29.65 36.67
CA PRO A 13 23.37 -30.62 35.83
C PRO A 13 22.53 -31.25 34.71
N GLU A 14 23.23 -31.88 33.77
CA GLU A 14 22.67 -32.82 32.79
C GLU A 14 22.11 -34.08 33.47
N THR A 15 20.86 -34.42 33.17
CA THR A 15 20.38 -35.70 32.59
C THR A 15 18.99 -36.06 33.11
N GLN A 16 18.03 -36.15 32.19
CA GLN A 16 17.26 -37.39 31.93
C GLN A 16 16.43 -37.21 30.66
N ALA A 17 16.75 -38.03 29.66
CA ALA A 17 16.05 -38.13 28.40
C ALA A 17 14.70 -38.83 28.59
N VAL A 18 13.63 -38.26 28.03
CA VAL A 18 12.39 -38.98 27.73
C VAL A 18 12.18 -38.91 26.22
N SER A 19 12.27 -40.07 25.58
CA SER A 19 11.98 -40.28 24.17
C SER A 19 10.48 -40.13 23.92
N MET A 20 10.08 -39.12 23.15
CA MET A 20 8.75 -39.07 22.53
C MET A 20 8.90 -39.26 21.02
N LYS A 21 8.16 -40.25 20.53
CA LYS A 21 8.17 -40.77 19.16
C LYS A 21 7.83 -39.66 18.15
N ARG A 22 8.49 -39.67 16.99
CA ARG A 22 8.11 -38.87 15.80
C ARG A 22 6.64 -39.15 15.46
N ALA A 23 5.81 -38.11 15.51
CA ALA A 23 4.50 -38.12 14.88
C ALA A 23 4.68 -38.13 13.34
N PRO A 24 3.75 -38.71 12.57
CA PRO A 24 3.86 -38.77 11.12
C PRO A 24 3.78 -37.35 10.54
N GLU A 25 4.52 -37.12 9.45
CA GLU A 25 4.40 -35.91 8.62
C GLU A 25 2.94 -35.75 8.17
N GLU A 26 2.22 -34.85 8.83
CA GLU A 26 0.97 -34.34 8.31
C GLU A 26 1.29 -33.53 7.05
N ARG A 27 0.65 -33.93 5.95
CA ARG A 27 0.60 -33.17 4.71
C ARG A 27 0.03 -31.79 5.07
N ASN A 28 0.88 -30.76 5.04
CA ASN A 28 0.43 -29.37 5.16
C ASN A 28 -0.44 -29.04 3.94
N ASP A 29 -1.74 -29.25 4.08
CA ASP A 29 -2.72 -28.49 3.30
C ASP A 29 -2.63 -27.03 3.80
N PRO A 30 -2.43 -26.03 2.91
CA PRO A 30 -2.16 -24.66 3.33
C PRO A 30 -3.39 -24.07 4.03
N ALA A 31 -3.17 -23.52 5.22
CA ALA A 31 -4.18 -22.79 5.96
C ALA A 31 -4.53 -21.48 5.24
N CYS A 32 -5.72 -20.97 5.53
CA CYS A 32 -6.22 -19.68 5.08
C CYS A 32 -5.21 -18.54 5.31
N GLY A 33 -4.64 -17.97 4.23
CA GLY A 33 -4.08 -16.61 4.24
C GLY A 33 -2.56 -16.44 4.33
N ASP A 34 -1.74 -17.39 3.85
CA ASP A 34 -0.29 -17.17 3.78
C ASP A 34 0.03 -16.04 2.76
N VAL A 35 0.49 -14.88 3.28
CA VAL A 35 0.99 -13.78 2.46
C VAL A 35 2.23 -14.27 1.70
N PRO A 36 2.29 -14.14 0.36
CA PRO A 36 3.45 -14.54 -0.43
C PRO A 36 4.73 -13.82 0.03
N SER A 37 5.88 -14.49 -0.10
CA SER A 37 7.18 -13.93 0.34
C SER A 37 7.58 -12.63 -0.36
N ASP A 38 7.06 -12.42 -1.58
CA ASP A 38 7.25 -11.21 -2.39
C ASP A 38 6.14 -10.17 -2.19
N CYS A 39 5.22 -10.40 -1.23
CA CYS A 39 4.06 -9.56 -0.96
C CYS A 39 3.29 -9.20 -2.23
N TYR A 40 2.90 -10.21 -3.02
CA TYR A 40 2.05 -10.10 -4.21
C TYR A 40 2.66 -9.35 -5.40
N LEU A 41 3.97 -9.09 -5.41
CA LEU A 41 4.62 -8.41 -6.55
C LEU A 41 4.53 -9.21 -7.84
N SER A 42 4.71 -10.54 -7.79
CA SER A 42 4.60 -11.39 -8.98
C SER A 42 3.20 -11.38 -9.57
N GLU A 43 2.18 -11.40 -8.71
CA GLU A 43 0.78 -11.29 -9.11
C GLU A 43 0.47 -9.92 -9.72
N LEU A 44 0.89 -8.85 -9.05
CA LEU A 44 0.75 -7.48 -9.55
C LEU A 44 1.42 -7.30 -10.92
N TYR A 45 2.63 -7.83 -11.09
CA TYR A 45 3.35 -7.79 -12.35
C TYR A 45 2.58 -8.52 -13.46
N ALA A 46 2.04 -9.71 -13.17
CA ALA A 46 1.26 -10.47 -14.14
C ALA A 46 -0.02 -9.72 -14.57
N GLN A 47 -0.77 -9.17 -13.61
CA GLN A 47 -2.00 -8.41 -13.86
C GLN A 47 -1.74 -7.15 -14.71
N ILE A 48 -0.73 -6.36 -14.35
CA ILE A 48 -0.34 -5.16 -15.12
C ILE A 48 0.17 -5.55 -16.51
N SER A 49 1.00 -6.60 -16.62
CA SER A 49 1.50 -7.06 -17.92
C SER A 49 0.36 -7.48 -18.83
N GLU A 50 -0.63 -8.20 -18.30
CA GLU A 50 -1.81 -8.61 -19.06
C GLU A 50 -2.60 -7.38 -19.55
N LEU A 51 -2.86 -6.40 -18.68
CA LEU A 51 -3.55 -5.16 -19.05
C LEU A 51 -2.82 -4.39 -20.17
N LEU A 52 -1.50 -4.26 -20.07
CA LEU A 52 -0.70 -3.54 -21.06
C LEU A 52 -0.67 -4.28 -22.41
N THR A 53 -0.59 -5.61 -22.42
CA THR A 53 -0.64 -6.40 -23.68
C THR A 53 -1.97 -6.23 -24.42
N LYS A 54 -3.05 -5.99 -23.68
CA LYS A 54 -4.40 -5.79 -24.22
C LYS A 54 -4.62 -4.40 -24.84
N LYS A 55 -3.67 -3.48 -24.66
CA LYS A 55 -3.70 -2.08 -25.15
C LYS A 55 -5.02 -1.36 -24.84
N ALA A 56 -5.48 -1.48 -23.60
CA ALA A 56 -6.77 -0.91 -23.18
C ALA A 56 -6.88 0.61 -23.47
N SER A 57 -5.77 1.35 -23.40
CA SER A 57 -5.69 2.79 -23.72
C SER A 57 -5.80 3.13 -25.22
N ASP A 58 -5.57 2.15 -26.10
CA ASP A 58 -5.60 2.34 -27.56
C ASP A 58 -6.92 1.83 -28.17
N ARG A 59 -7.81 1.20 -27.38
CA ARG A 59 -9.09 0.68 -27.88
C ARG A 59 -10.08 1.83 -28.05
N PRO A 60 -10.54 2.13 -29.28
CA PRO A 60 -11.69 2.99 -29.45
C PRO A 60 -12.93 2.23 -28.96
N VAL A 61 -13.60 2.70 -27.91
CA VAL A 61 -14.96 2.21 -27.62
C VAL A 61 -15.91 2.87 -28.61
N VAL A 62 -16.40 2.08 -29.57
CA VAL A 62 -17.26 2.56 -30.65
C VAL A 62 -18.72 2.44 -30.18
N GLN A 63 -19.41 3.57 -29.99
CA GLN A 63 -20.88 3.60 -29.92
C GLN A 63 -21.45 4.19 -31.21
N GLU A 64 -22.51 3.56 -31.72
CA GLU A 64 -23.34 4.11 -32.80
C GLU A 64 -24.18 5.26 -32.23
N VAL A 65 -23.73 6.50 -32.44
CA VAL A 65 -24.52 7.68 -32.08
C VAL A 65 -25.33 8.11 -33.30
N LYS A 66 -26.65 8.04 -33.19
CA LYS A 66 -27.58 8.55 -34.21
C LYS A 66 -27.66 10.07 -34.09
N VAL A 67 -26.92 10.78 -34.94
CA VAL A 67 -26.95 12.25 -34.97
C VAL A 67 -28.07 12.71 -35.89
N VAL A 68 -28.91 13.65 -35.41
CA VAL A 68 -29.88 14.35 -36.25
C VAL A 68 -29.21 15.62 -36.77
N ILE A 69 -28.87 15.63 -38.06
CA ILE A 69 -28.40 16.85 -38.71
C ILE A 69 -29.65 17.66 -39.08
N LEU A 70 -29.77 18.86 -38.50
CA LEU A 70 -30.82 19.82 -38.84
C LEU A 70 -30.27 20.80 -39.88
N ASP A 71 -30.39 20.44 -41.14
CA ASP A 71 -30.19 21.33 -42.27
C ASP A 71 -31.50 22.08 -42.56
N CYS A 72 -31.51 23.41 -42.39
CA CYS A 72 -32.72 24.26 -42.53
C CYS A 72 -33.44 24.22 -43.88
N TRP A 73 -32.98 23.45 -44.88
CA TRP A 73 -33.49 23.46 -46.25
C TRP A 73 -33.62 22.09 -46.95
N THR A 74 -33.48 20.95 -46.26
CA THR A 74 -33.76 19.61 -46.86
C THR A 74 -34.43 18.63 -45.86
N PRO A 75 -35.07 17.53 -46.33
CA PRO A 75 -35.69 16.54 -45.43
C PRO A 75 -34.66 15.89 -44.51
N LEU A 76 -35.03 15.67 -43.24
CA LEU A 76 -34.24 14.99 -42.19
C LEU A 76 -33.46 13.78 -42.76
N LYS A 77 -32.15 13.93 -42.91
CA LYS A 77 -31.26 12.81 -43.22
C LYS A 77 -30.80 12.16 -41.92
N TYR A 78 -31.18 10.91 -41.73
CA TYR A 78 -30.61 10.08 -40.67
C TYR A 78 -29.25 9.55 -41.13
N GLY A 79 -28.19 9.87 -40.40
CA GLY A 79 -26.85 9.35 -40.63
C GLY A 79 -26.28 8.75 -39.35
N TRP A 80 -25.55 7.65 -39.49
CA TRP A 80 -24.70 7.13 -38.41
C TRP A 80 -23.36 7.86 -38.47
N VAL A 81 -22.94 8.44 -37.34
CA VAL A 81 -21.59 8.97 -37.18
C VAL A 81 -20.90 8.16 -36.10
N TYR A 82 -19.74 7.58 -36.44
CA TYR A 82 -18.89 6.92 -35.48
C TYR A 82 -18.13 8.00 -34.70
N VAL A 83 -18.52 8.21 -33.44
CA VAL A 83 -17.77 9.06 -32.52
C VAL A 83 -16.95 8.15 -31.64
N HIS A 84 -15.64 8.42 -31.55
CA HIS A 84 -14.79 7.81 -30.56
C HIS A 84 -15.13 8.41 -29.20
N VAL A 85 -15.92 7.71 -28.39
CA VAL A 85 -16.26 8.12 -27.03
C VAL A 85 -15.46 7.21 -26.10
N LEU A 86 -14.57 7.78 -25.29
CA LEU A 86 -13.94 7.05 -24.19
C LEU A 86 -14.97 6.98 -23.06
N PHE A 87 -15.40 5.77 -22.69
CA PHE A 87 -16.25 5.55 -21.51
C PHE A 87 -15.35 5.32 -20.28
N ALA A 88 -14.34 6.17 -20.10
CA ALA A 88 -13.44 6.09 -18.95
C ALA A 88 -14.24 6.09 -17.63
N ASP A 89 -15.32 6.86 -17.58
CA ASP A 89 -16.24 6.94 -16.44
C ASP A 89 -16.96 5.59 -16.16
N GLU A 90 -17.19 4.74 -17.17
CA GLU A 90 -17.78 3.40 -16.97
C GLU A 90 -16.79 2.38 -16.39
N ALA A 91 -15.48 2.70 -16.42
CA ALA A 91 -14.45 1.91 -15.78
C ALA A 91 -14.24 2.28 -14.31
N GLU A 92 -14.86 3.36 -13.83
CA GLU A 92 -14.73 3.80 -12.45
C GLU A 92 -15.58 2.96 -11.48
N ASP A 93 -14.97 2.51 -10.40
CA ASP A 93 -15.63 1.86 -9.27
C ASP A 93 -15.09 2.42 -7.94
N PRO A 94 -15.74 3.46 -7.38
CA PRO A 94 -15.35 4.05 -6.11
C PRO A 94 -15.36 3.06 -4.92
N ALA A 95 -16.11 1.95 -5.01
CA ALA A 95 -16.13 0.94 -3.96
C ALA A 95 -14.82 0.14 -3.91
N ALA A 96 -14.01 0.15 -4.98
CA ALA A 96 -12.73 -0.53 -5.07
C ALA A 96 -11.53 0.32 -4.61
N VAL A 97 -11.75 1.41 -3.86
CA VAL A 97 -10.63 2.18 -3.27
C VAL A 97 -9.81 1.31 -2.31
N PRO A 98 -8.46 1.38 -2.31
CA PRO A 98 -7.64 0.64 -1.36
C PRO A 98 -7.90 1.08 0.08
N VAL A 99 -7.87 0.12 1.01
CA VAL A 99 -8.06 0.38 2.45
C VAL A 99 -6.98 1.31 3.01
N PHE A 100 -5.72 1.03 2.65
CA PHE A 100 -4.56 1.81 3.11
C PHE A 100 -3.78 2.39 1.94
N TRP A 101 -3.37 3.65 2.06
CA TRP A 101 -2.38 4.30 1.21
C TRP A 101 -1.48 5.21 2.04
N VAL A 102 -0.28 5.50 1.53
CA VAL A 102 0.65 6.45 2.13
C VAL A 102 0.16 7.86 1.86
N SER A 103 -0.22 8.56 2.93
CA SER A 103 -0.76 9.91 2.87
C SER A 103 0.32 10.98 2.93
N LYS A 104 1.42 10.70 3.63
CA LYS A 104 2.60 11.56 3.80
C LYS A 104 3.86 10.71 3.92
N TRP A 105 5.01 11.26 3.54
CA TRP A 105 6.31 10.61 3.68
C TRP A 105 7.44 11.64 3.85
N VAL A 106 8.51 11.22 4.51
CA VAL A 106 9.73 12.01 4.75
C VAL A 106 10.93 11.11 4.51
N ASP A 107 11.72 11.47 3.51
CA ASP A 107 12.98 10.80 3.19
C ASP A 107 14.11 11.40 4.02
N TYR A 108 14.61 10.61 4.98
CA TYR A 108 15.82 10.91 5.74
C TYR A 108 16.79 9.72 5.70
N SER A 109 16.88 9.07 4.54
CA SER A 109 17.70 7.86 4.34
C SER A 109 19.20 8.11 4.50
N ASP A 110 19.69 9.34 4.36
CA ASP A 110 21.10 9.67 4.59
C ASP A 110 21.57 9.33 6.02
N LYS A 111 20.65 9.28 6.99
CA LYS A 111 20.98 9.01 8.41
C LYS A 111 20.18 7.88 9.03
N TYR A 112 18.88 7.82 8.77
CA TYR A 112 17.98 6.98 9.57
C TYR A 112 17.10 6.07 8.72
N GLY A 113 16.46 6.60 7.67
CA GLY A 113 15.51 5.86 6.86
C GLY A 113 14.34 6.72 6.36
N LEU A 114 13.26 6.07 5.96
CA LEU A 114 12.05 6.70 5.45
C LEU A 114 10.93 6.64 6.49
N GLY A 115 10.42 7.80 6.89
CA GLY A 115 9.18 7.91 7.66
C GLY A 115 7.97 8.06 6.74
N TYR A 116 6.83 7.47 7.11
CA TYR A 116 5.58 7.57 6.37
C TYR A 116 4.38 7.59 7.31
N GLN A 117 3.29 8.20 6.85
CA GLN A 117 1.99 8.20 7.51
C GLN A 117 0.96 7.61 6.56
N LEU A 118 0.12 6.70 7.04
CA LEU A 118 -0.96 6.12 6.23
C LEU A 118 -2.22 7.01 6.27
N CYS A 119 -3.23 6.64 5.50
CA CYS A 119 -4.50 7.36 5.43
C CYS A 119 -5.31 7.30 6.74
N ASP A 120 -5.12 6.29 7.58
CA ASP A 120 -5.76 6.14 8.90
C ASP A 120 -5.04 6.93 10.02
N ASN A 121 -3.96 7.64 9.68
CA ASN A 121 -3.06 8.38 10.57
C ASN A 121 -2.05 7.54 11.36
N SER A 122 -2.02 6.22 11.18
CA SER A 122 -0.89 5.40 11.66
C SER A 122 0.43 5.87 11.02
N VAL A 123 1.53 5.67 11.73
CA VAL A 123 2.85 6.18 11.34
C VAL A 123 3.85 5.05 11.35
N GLY A 124 4.61 4.89 10.26
CA GLY A 124 5.69 3.93 10.21
C GLY A 124 7.03 4.53 9.81
N VAL A 125 8.08 3.79 10.12
CA VAL A 125 9.46 4.11 9.73
C VAL A 125 10.12 2.84 9.22
N VAL A 126 10.73 2.91 8.04
CA VAL A 126 11.64 1.90 7.53
C VAL A 126 13.06 2.40 7.75
N PHE A 127 13.81 1.75 8.64
CA PHE A 127 15.17 2.13 8.96
C PHE A 127 16.17 1.57 7.93
N ASN A 128 17.33 2.21 7.82
CA ASN A 128 18.42 1.78 6.93
C ASN A 128 18.98 0.39 7.26
N ASP A 129 18.76 -0.11 8.48
CA ASP A 129 19.13 -1.45 8.90
C ASP A 129 18.08 -2.52 8.53
N ASN A 130 17.13 -2.17 7.65
CA ASN A 130 16.01 -2.98 7.17
C ASN A 130 14.97 -3.39 8.22
N THR A 131 15.06 -2.85 9.43
CA THR A 131 14.01 -3.01 10.45
C THR A 131 12.92 -1.96 10.27
N LYS A 132 11.74 -2.19 10.86
CA LYS A 132 10.59 -1.30 10.73
C LYS A 132 9.89 -1.09 12.05
N LEU A 133 9.35 0.09 12.25
CA LEU A 133 8.37 0.37 13.30
C LEU A 133 7.07 0.87 12.65
N VAL A 134 5.93 0.47 13.19
CA VAL A 134 4.61 1.01 12.86
C VAL A 134 3.87 1.30 14.15
N LEU A 135 3.48 2.55 14.35
CA LEU A 135 2.61 3.03 15.42
C LEU A 135 1.19 3.11 14.86
N ASP A 136 0.24 2.53 15.59
CA ASP A 136 -1.17 2.59 15.24
C ASP A 136 -1.75 4.02 15.25
N ALA A 137 -2.97 4.18 14.74
CA ALA A 137 -3.64 5.47 14.70
C ALA A 137 -3.96 6.03 16.11
N ALA A 138 -4.17 5.14 17.10
CA ALA A 138 -4.40 5.53 18.49
C ALA A 138 -3.14 6.12 19.15
N GLY A 139 -1.95 5.80 18.62
CA GLY A 139 -0.67 6.26 19.16
C GLY A 139 -0.23 5.45 20.38
N GLU A 140 -0.70 4.22 20.52
CA GLU A 140 -0.45 3.37 21.69
C GLU A 140 0.33 2.11 21.31
N GLN A 141 -0.13 1.35 20.31
CA GLN A 141 0.47 0.09 19.91
C GLN A 141 1.55 0.28 18.87
N VAL A 142 2.67 -0.43 19.05
CA VAL A 142 3.84 -0.38 18.18
C VAL A 142 4.18 -1.79 17.70
N GLN A 143 4.12 -1.99 16.40
CA GLN A 143 4.66 -3.18 15.74
C GLN A 143 6.11 -2.91 15.34
N TYR A 144 7.03 -3.78 15.79
CA TYR A 144 8.42 -3.83 15.37
C TYR A 144 8.63 -5.04 14.45
N THR A 145 9.21 -4.81 13.28
CA THR A 145 9.58 -5.86 12.34
C THR A 145 11.10 -5.91 12.19
N GLU A 146 11.67 -7.07 12.48
CA GLU A 146 13.11 -7.37 12.34
C GLU A 146 13.50 -7.60 10.88
N ARG A 147 14.81 -7.74 10.63
CA ARG A 147 15.37 -7.99 9.28
C ARG A 147 14.89 -9.29 8.65
N ASP A 148 14.61 -10.29 9.47
CA ASP A 148 14.08 -11.59 9.07
C ASP A 148 12.55 -11.57 8.86
N ASN A 149 11.92 -10.40 9.01
CA ASN A 149 10.48 -10.18 8.99
C ASN A 149 9.72 -10.78 10.18
N SER A 150 10.42 -11.20 11.24
CA SER A 150 9.75 -11.52 12.50
C SER A 150 9.14 -10.26 13.10
N GLU A 151 7.94 -10.40 13.65
CA GLU A 151 7.16 -9.30 14.19
C GLU A 151 7.06 -9.41 15.71
N GLN A 152 7.23 -8.28 16.37
CA GLN A 152 7.14 -8.12 17.80
C GLN A 152 6.23 -6.94 18.10
N TYR A 153 5.44 -7.05 19.17
CA TYR A 153 4.44 -6.05 19.53
C TYR A 153 4.78 -5.44 20.88
N TYR A 154 4.74 -4.11 20.93
CA TYR A 154 5.09 -3.28 22.06
C TYR A 154 4.06 -2.16 22.22
N THR A 155 4.14 -1.43 23.33
CA THR A 155 3.41 -0.17 23.49
C THR A 155 4.40 0.99 23.50
N ILE A 156 3.90 2.21 23.33
CA ILE A 156 4.73 3.43 23.47
C ILE A 156 5.32 3.59 24.89
N SER A 157 4.79 2.89 25.89
CA SER A 157 5.25 2.92 27.28
C SER A 157 6.08 1.70 27.68
N VAL A 158 5.93 0.56 26.99
CA VAL A 158 6.57 -0.71 27.35
C VAL A 158 7.24 -1.31 26.11
N TYR A 159 8.55 -1.13 26.03
CA TYR A 159 9.42 -1.65 24.98
C TYR A 159 10.85 -1.89 25.51
N PRO A 160 11.64 -2.77 24.87
CA PRO A 160 13.03 -3.04 25.25
C PRO A 160 13.92 -1.81 25.06
N LYS A 161 14.87 -1.58 25.98
CA LYS A 161 15.71 -0.36 26.01
C LYS A 161 16.50 -0.15 24.72
N GLU A 162 16.82 -1.23 24.03
CA GLU A 162 17.51 -1.28 22.74
C GLU A 162 16.75 -0.51 21.65
N LEU A 163 15.42 -0.44 21.73
CA LEU A 163 14.58 0.27 20.76
C LEU A 163 14.41 1.77 21.06
N THR A 164 14.92 2.29 22.17
CA THR A 164 14.74 3.69 22.59
C THR A 164 15.05 4.68 21.48
N LYS A 165 16.18 4.51 20.78
CA LYS A 165 16.57 5.39 19.66
C LYS A 165 15.55 5.35 18.52
N LYS A 166 15.07 4.16 18.15
CA LYS A 166 14.10 3.98 17.07
C LYS A 166 12.73 4.57 17.45
N MET A 167 12.32 4.42 18.70
CA MET A 167 11.10 5.02 19.26
C MET A 167 11.16 6.55 19.25
N THR A 168 12.30 7.14 19.63
CA THR A 168 12.50 8.59 19.55
C THR A 168 12.41 9.08 18.09
N LEU A 169 13.03 8.38 17.14
CA LEU A 169 12.97 8.75 15.72
C LEU A 169 11.54 8.64 15.16
N LEU A 170 10.79 7.61 15.55
CA LEU A 170 9.38 7.45 15.20
C LEU A 170 8.55 8.67 15.64
N ALA A 171 8.76 9.14 16.88
CA ALA A 171 8.11 10.35 17.39
C ALA A 171 8.50 11.61 16.60
N TYR A 172 9.78 11.75 16.24
CA TYR A 172 10.25 12.86 15.41
C TYR A 172 9.60 12.87 14.02
N PHE A 173 9.56 11.72 13.32
CA PHE A 173 8.89 11.62 12.03
C PHE A 173 7.39 11.94 12.13
N ARG A 174 6.71 11.40 13.14
CA ARG A 174 5.29 11.69 13.40
C ARG A 174 5.03 13.18 13.57
N ASN A 175 5.78 13.85 14.45
CA ASN A 175 5.59 15.28 14.72
C ASN A 175 5.87 16.11 13.48
N TYR A 176 6.97 15.82 12.79
CA TYR A 176 7.33 16.55 11.56
C TYR A 176 6.24 16.44 10.49
N MET A 177 5.74 15.22 10.21
CA MET A 177 4.68 15.00 9.21
C MET A 177 3.36 15.67 9.60
N ASN A 178 3.03 15.71 10.89
CA ASN A 178 1.81 16.38 11.37
C ASN A 178 1.89 17.90 11.24
N GLU A 179 3.06 18.48 11.49
CA GLU A 179 3.27 19.93 11.48
C GLU A 179 3.50 20.51 10.07
N HIS A 180 4.19 19.77 9.18
CA HIS A 180 4.74 20.35 7.94
C HIS A 180 4.10 19.84 6.65
N LEU A 181 3.36 18.72 6.69
CA LEU A 181 2.93 18.03 5.47
C LEU A 181 1.40 17.91 5.38
N GLN A 182 0.89 18.12 4.17
CA GLN A 182 -0.53 17.95 3.85
C GLN A 182 -0.88 16.47 3.65
N LYS A 183 -2.04 16.06 4.16
CA LYS A 183 -2.52 14.67 4.05
C LYS A 183 -3.13 14.42 2.67
N THR A 184 -2.60 13.45 1.93
CA THR A 184 -3.24 12.97 0.69
C THR A 184 -4.50 12.17 1.00
N GLY A 185 -5.62 12.47 0.33
CA GLY A 185 -6.90 11.78 0.56
C GLY A 185 -7.62 12.19 1.84
N ALA A 186 -7.40 13.42 2.33
CA ALA A 186 -8.05 13.91 3.55
C ALA A 186 -9.59 13.93 3.49
N ASN A 187 -10.16 14.03 2.28
CA ASN A 187 -11.61 14.06 2.04
C ASN A 187 -12.22 12.67 1.80
N MET A 188 -11.40 11.61 1.77
CA MET A 188 -11.90 10.25 1.57
C MET A 188 -12.58 9.75 2.83
N ALA A 189 -13.82 9.27 2.69
CA ALA A 189 -14.55 8.67 3.81
C ALA A 189 -13.92 7.33 4.19
N VAL A 190 -13.78 7.09 5.50
CA VAL A 190 -13.44 5.77 6.02
C VAL A 190 -14.66 4.87 5.86
N ARG A 191 -14.49 3.68 5.28
CA ARG A 191 -15.60 2.73 5.10
C ARG A 191 -15.77 1.87 6.34
N GLU A 192 -16.99 1.46 6.63
CA GLU A 192 -17.27 0.49 7.68
C GLU A 192 -16.52 -0.83 7.38
N GLY A 193 -15.84 -1.37 8.38
CA GLY A 193 -15.05 -2.61 8.25
C GLY A 193 -13.58 -2.41 7.86
N ASP A 194 -13.17 -1.24 7.35
CA ASP A 194 -11.76 -0.94 7.06
C ASP A 194 -10.90 -1.00 8.34
N GLU A 195 -11.50 -0.76 9.51
CA GLU A 195 -10.88 -0.87 10.84
C GLU A 195 -10.46 -2.30 11.24
N LEU A 196 -11.04 -3.33 10.61
CA LEU A 196 -10.69 -4.74 10.85
C LEU A 196 -9.52 -5.19 9.99
N ALA A 197 -9.12 -4.39 8.99
CA ALA A 197 -8.01 -4.73 8.12
C ALA A 197 -6.69 -4.68 8.89
N ARG A 198 -5.84 -5.68 8.66
CA ARG A 198 -4.50 -5.72 9.26
C ARG A 198 -3.68 -4.52 8.79
N LEU A 199 -3.18 -3.75 9.75
CA LEU A 199 -2.34 -2.58 9.50
C LEU A 199 -1.06 -2.97 8.73
N PRO A 200 -0.84 -2.47 7.50
CA PRO A 200 0.33 -2.84 6.72
C PRO A 200 1.54 -1.98 7.09
N CYS A 201 2.73 -2.58 7.02
CA CYS A 201 4.00 -1.85 7.02
C CYS A 201 4.55 -1.68 5.59
N LEU A 202 5.39 -0.66 5.38
CA LEU A 202 6.11 -0.46 4.13
C LEU A 202 7.23 -1.50 3.98
N ARG A 203 7.10 -2.38 2.98
CA ARG A 203 8.04 -3.47 2.69
C ARG A 203 9.36 -2.91 2.16
N THR A 204 9.28 -2.14 1.08
CA THR A 204 10.42 -1.53 0.40
C THR A 204 10.01 -0.23 -0.28
N TRP A 205 10.99 0.60 -0.62
CA TRP A 205 10.80 1.84 -1.33
C TRP A 205 12.06 2.21 -2.10
N PHE A 206 11.88 2.99 -3.17
CA PHE A 206 12.99 3.61 -3.88
C PHE A 206 12.53 4.88 -4.58
N ARG A 207 13.49 5.70 -4.97
CA ARG A 207 13.25 6.94 -5.72
C ARG A 207 13.87 6.84 -7.10
N THR A 208 13.16 7.41 -8.07
CA THR A 208 13.69 7.73 -9.38
C THR A 208 13.87 9.24 -9.49
N ARG A 209 14.23 9.74 -10.67
CA ARG A 209 14.25 11.19 -10.94
C ARG A 209 12.86 11.81 -10.95
N SER A 210 11.83 11.02 -11.25
CA SER A 210 10.48 11.52 -11.52
C SER A 210 9.46 11.14 -10.46
N ALA A 211 9.72 10.11 -9.65
CA ALA A 211 8.76 9.60 -8.67
C ALA A 211 9.42 8.90 -7.48
N ILE A 212 8.64 8.69 -6.43
CA ILE A 212 8.92 7.73 -5.36
C ILE A 212 7.97 6.54 -5.50
N VAL A 213 8.52 5.33 -5.31
CA VAL A 213 7.78 4.06 -5.34
C VAL A 213 7.78 3.46 -3.94
N LEU A 214 6.59 3.08 -3.47
CA LEU A 214 6.30 2.64 -2.11
C LEU A 214 5.54 1.31 -2.21
N HIS A 215 6.14 0.21 -1.74
CA HIS A 215 5.51 -1.10 -1.75
C HIS A 215 5.16 -1.55 -0.33
N MET A 216 3.90 -1.82 -0.10
CA MET A 216 3.33 -2.19 1.20
C MET A 216 3.28 -3.71 1.37
N SER A 217 3.34 -4.18 2.62
CA SER A 217 3.28 -5.60 2.98
C SER A 217 1.96 -6.29 2.61
N ASN A 218 0.87 -5.54 2.43
CA ASN A 218 -0.41 -6.07 1.92
C ASN A 218 -0.47 -6.15 0.38
N GLY A 219 0.63 -5.87 -0.32
CA GLY A 219 0.73 -5.91 -1.78
C GLY A 219 0.41 -4.60 -2.50
N THR A 220 -0.11 -3.59 -1.81
CA THR A 220 -0.35 -2.28 -2.42
C THR A 220 0.96 -1.65 -2.88
N LEU A 221 1.01 -1.24 -4.14
CA LEU A 221 2.10 -0.46 -4.73
C LEU A 221 1.61 0.97 -4.97
N GLN A 222 2.31 1.95 -4.41
CA GLN A 222 2.00 3.36 -4.60
C GLN A 222 3.17 4.09 -5.25
N ILE A 223 2.87 4.89 -6.27
CA ILE A 223 3.81 5.73 -7.00
C ILE A 223 3.34 7.18 -6.85
N ASN A 224 4.22 8.05 -6.36
CA ASN A 224 3.93 9.48 -6.29
C ASN A 224 4.88 10.23 -7.22
N PHE A 225 4.33 10.90 -8.24
CA PHE A 225 5.09 11.68 -9.22
C PHE A 225 5.41 13.07 -8.68
N PHE A 226 6.65 13.54 -8.89
CA PHE A 226 7.14 14.79 -8.29
C PHE A 226 6.73 16.04 -9.08
N GLN A 227 6.55 15.92 -10.40
CA GLN A 227 6.39 17.08 -11.29
C GLN A 227 4.98 17.67 -11.24
N ASP A 228 3.96 16.82 -11.26
CA ASP A 228 2.54 17.15 -11.37
C ASP A 228 1.76 16.76 -10.10
N HIS A 229 2.42 16.16 -9.12
CA HIS A 229 1.85 15.64 -7.88
C HIS A 229 0.78 14.56 -8.06
N THR A 230 0.69 13.96 -9.24
CA THR A 230 -0.20 12.81 -9.50
C THR A 230 0.30 11.58 -8.75
N LYS A 231 -0.61 10.64 -8.49
CA LYS A 231 -0.27 9.40 -7.78
C LYS A 231 -1.02 8.23 -8.38
N LEU A 232 -0.36 7.09 -8.40
CA LEU A 232 -0.96 5.83 -8.80
C LEU A 232 -0.85 4.85 -7.64
N ILE A 233 -1.97 4.29 -7.20
CA ILE A 233 -2.03 3.27 -6.15
C ILE A 233 -2.65 2.02 -6.75
N VAL A 234 -1.89 0.94 -6.81
CA VAL A 234 -2.32 -0.32 -7.42
C VAL A 234 -2.36 -1.40 -6.36
N CYS A 235 -3.48 -2.12 -6.28
CA CYS A 235 -3.66 -3.20 -5.31
C CYS A 235 -4.05 -4.49 -6.03
N PRO A 236 -3.21 -5.53 -6.00
CA PRO A 236 -3.45 -6.77 -6.74
C PRO A 236 -4.62 -7.57 -6.19
N LEU A 237 -4.88 -7.48 -4.88
CA LEU A 237 -5.95 -8.25 -4.21
C LEU A 237 -7.36 -7.81 -4.61
N ILE A 238 -7.53 -6.53 -4.95
CA ILE A 238 -8.80 -5.97 -5.44
C ILE A 238 -8.80 -5.78 -6.95
N CYS A 239 -7.69 -6.11 -7.64
CA CYS A 239 -7.48 -5.92 -9.07
C CYS A 239 -7.88 -4.51 -9.54
N ALA A 240 -7.40 -3.47 -8.84
CA ALA A 240 -7.75 -2.09 -9.15
C ALA A 240 -6.55 -1.13 -9.04
N ALA A 241 -6.64 -0.04 -9.80
CA ALA A 241 -5.75 1.10 -9.74
C ALA A 241 -6.53 2.36 -9.34
N THR A 242 -6.01 3.10 -8.38
CA THR A 242 -6.49 4.43 -8.01
C THR A 242 -5.52 5.48 -8.54
N TYR A 243 -6.00 6.33 -9.42
CA TYR A 243 -5.29 7.51 -9.90
C TYR A 243 -5.74 8.73 -9.10
N ILE A 244 -4.77 9.48 -8.58
CA ILE A 244 -5.00 10.76 -7.92
C ILE A 244 -4.48 11.84 -8.86
N ASP A 245 -5.39 12.65 -9.36
CA ASP A 245 -5.10 13.71 -10.34
C ASP A 245 -4.42 14.94 -9.68
N PRO A 246 -3.98 15.94 -10.46
CA PRO A 246 -3.40 17.17 -9.93
C PRO A 246 -4.35 17.97 -9.03
N GLU A 247 -5.66 17.88 -9.28
CA GLU A 247 -6.75 18.48 -8.50
C GLU A 247 -7.05 17.73 -7.19
N ARG A 248 -6.38 16.59 -6.96
CA ARG A 248 -6.50 15.70 -5.79
C ARG A 248 -7.80 14.89 -5.74
N ASN A 249 -8.48 14.72 -6.86
CA ASN A 249 -9.61 13.82 -7.01
C ASN A 249 -9.10 12.37 -7.13
N PHE A 250 -9.90 11.44 -6.62
CA PHE A 250 -9.61 10.01 -6.65
C PHE A 250 -10.45 9.37 -7.75
N HIS A 251 -9.77 8.77 -8.73
CA HIS A 251 -10.37 7.97 -9.79
C HIS A 251 -9.96 6.52 -9.59
N VAL A 252 -10.93 5.63 -9.37
CA VAL A 252 -10.65 4.23 -9.05
C VAL A 252 -11.10 3.35 -10.19
N TYR A 253 -10.19 2.61 -10.80
CA TYR A 253 -10.44 1.79 -11.98
C TYR A 253 -10.16 0.33 -11.69
N ARG A 254 -11.12 -0.55 -11.93
CA ARG A 254 -10.90 -1.99 -11.84
C ARG A 254 -10.33 -2.53 -13.14
N PHE A 255 -9.47 -3.55 -13.04
CA PHE A 255 -8.77 -4.12 -14.19
C PHE A 255 -9.71 -4.81 -15.18
N ASP A 256 -10.76 -5.47 -14.69
CA ASP A 256 -11.80 -6.08 -15.52
C ASP A 256 -12.61 -5.03 -16.30
N LEU A 257 -12.91 -3.89 -15.67
CA LEU A 257 -13.60 -2.77 -16.31
C LEU A 257 -12.70 -2.00 -17.27
N ILE A 258 -11.41 -1.81 -16.96
CA ILE A 258 -10.42 -1.23 -17.87
C ILE A 258 -10.29 -2.08 -19.14
N ASP A 259 -10.25 -3.41 -19.02
CA ASP A 259 -10.20 -4.29 -20.20
C ASP A 259 -11.45 -4.13 -21.08
N LYS A 260 -12.62 -3.93 -20.46
CA LYS A 260 -13.90 -3.81 -21.15
C LYS A 260 -14.15 -2.42 -21.78
N PHE A 261 -13.85 -1.35 -21.06
CA PHE A 261 -14.23 0.02 -21.41
C PHE A 261 -13.05 0.94 -21.74
N GLY A 262 -11.82 0.44 -21.59
CA GLY A 262 -10.60 1.25 -21.70
C GLY A 262 -10.39 2.14 -20.48
N CYS A 263 -9.38 3.02 -20.55
CA CYS A 263 -9.10 4.01 -19.51
C CYS A 263 -8.37 5.23 -20.11
N PRO A 264 -8.27 6.35 -19.37
CA PRO A 264 -7.45 7.48 -19.76
C PRO A 264 -5.97 7.07 -19.90
N ARG A 265 -5.24 7.76 -20.78
CA ARG A 265 -3.80 7.51 -21.00
C ARG A 265 -2.93 7.80 -19.78
N ASP A 266 -3.42 8.62 -18.86
CA ASP A 266 -2.67 8.99 -17.66
C ASP A 266 -2.67 7.88 -16.59
N VAL A 267 -3.48 6.82 -16.79
CA VAL A 267 -3.65 5.69 -15.84
C VAL A 267 -2.78 4.47 -16.20
N LEU A 268 -2.40 4.29 -17.47
CA LEU A 268 -1.62 3.13 -17.97
C LEU A 268 -0.29 3.52 -18.63
#